data_AF-T1AZK0-F1
#
_entry.id   AF-T1AZK0-F1
#
_cell.length_a   1.000
_cell.length_b   1.000
_cell.length_c   1.000
_cell.angle_alpha   90.00
_cell.angle_beta   90.00
_cell.angle_gamma   90.00
#
_symmetry.space_group_name_H-M   'P 1'
#
loop_
_entity.id
_entity.type
_entity.pdbx_description
1 polymer ?
#
loop_
_entity_poly.entity_id
_entity_poly.type
_entity_poly.pdbx_seq_one_letter_code
_entity_poly.pdbx_strand_id
1 'polypeptide(L)'
;MRTYLLQDEEGQILPTQSVSAGLDYAGVGPEHAWLKDSGRVEYTSATDREALEAFHRLARTEGILPALEPSHALAVALQRATTLPRDQHVVVTLSGRGDKDLAEVERFGPPR
;
A
#
# COMPACT_ATOMS: atom_id res chain seq x y z
N MET A 1 20.97 1.09 15.64
CA MET A 1 19.76 0.74 14.88
C MET A 1 19.60 1.81 13.80
N ARG A 2 19.78 1.46 12.51
CA ARG A 2 19.62 2.42 11.40
C ARG A 2 18.29 2.11 10.70
N THR A 3 17.56 3.14 10.32
CA THR A 3 16.31 3.02 9.55
C THR A 3 16.44 3.76 8.22
N TYR A 4 15.46 3.58 7.33
CA TYR A 4 15.35 4.32 6.09
C TYR A 4 14.47 5.55 6.26
N LEU A 5 14.94 6.66 5.67
CA LEU A 5 14.26 7.96 5.63
C LEU A 5 14.38 8.51 4.21
N LEU A 6 13.32 9.18 3.75
CA LEU A 6 13.35 10.00 2.54
C LEU A 6 13.95 11.36 2.91
N GLN A 7 15.18 11.59 2.48
CA GLN A 7 15.96 12.78 2.80
C GLN A 7 16.85 13.20 1.63
N ASP A 8 17.25 14.46 1.61
CA ASP A 8 18.25 14.99 0.66
C ASP A 8 19.69 14.65 1.09
N GLU A 9 20.66 15.14 0.31
CA GLU A 9 22.09 14.89 0.53
C GLU A 9 22.59 15.56 1.83
N GLU A 10 21.95 16.63 2.26
CA GLU A 10 22.21 17.35 3.51
C GLU A 10 21.51 16.73 4.73
N GLY A 11 20.75 15.65 4.54
CA GLY A 11 20.04 14.93 5.58
C GLY A 11 18.75 15.62 6.06
N GLN A 12 18.20 16.55 5.28
CA GLN A 12 16.89 17.14 5.54
C GLN A 12 15.78 16.19 5.06
N ILE A 13 14.73 16.04 5.88
CA ILE A 13 13.59 15.18 5.54
C ILE A 13 12.81 15.81 4.39
N LEU A 14 12.60 15.02 3.33
CA LEU A 14 11.82 15.41 2.17
C LEU A 14 10.32 15.21 2.41
N PRO A 15 9.46 16.03 1.80
CA PRO A 15 8.02 15.83 1.87
C PRO A 15 7.60 14.54 1.16
N THR A 16 6.54 13.92 1.67
CA THR A 16 5.88 12.77 1.05
C THR A 16 4.51 13.15 0.50
N GLN A 17 3.97 12.28 -0.34
CA GLN A 17 2.61 12.40 -0.83
C GLN A 17 2.06 11.00 -1.12
N SER A 18 0.86 10.72 -0.61
CA SER A 18 0.07 9.53 -0.94
C SER A 18 -1.42 9.87 -0.87
N VAL A 19 -2.25 9.22 -1.68
CA VAL A 19 -3.71 9.27 -1.51
C VAL A 19 -4.17 8.71 -0.17
N SER A 20 -3.34 7.86 0.45
CA SER A 20 -3.58 7.25 1.74
C SER A 20 -2.82 8.00 2.84
N ALA A 21 -3.52 8.81 3.63
CA ALA A 21 -2.91 9.57 4.73
C ALA A 21 -2.11 8.70 5.71
N GLY A 22 -2.52 7.44 5.96
CA GLY A 22 -1.79 6.53 6.85
C GLY A 22 -0.45 6.02 6.31
N LEU A 23 -0.14 6.24 5.02
CA LEU A 23 1.13 5.88 4.39
C LEU A 23 1.97 7.10 4.00
N ASP A 24 1.45 8.32 4.23
CA ASP A 24 2.12 9.57 3.93
C ASP A 24 3.15 9.93 5.00
N TYR A 25 4.23 9.15 5.04
CA TYR A 25 5.29 9.26 6.04
C TYR A 25 6.67 9.01 5.43
N ALA A 26 7.62 9.91 5.71
CA ALA A 26 8.96 9.90 5.13
C ALA A 26 9.90 8.82 5.70
N GLY A 27 9.44 7.96 6.59
CA GLY A 27 10.28 6.96 7.26
C GLY A 27 9.67 5.57 7.32
N VAL A 28 10.45 4.65 7.86
CA VAL A 28 9.98 3.28 8.14
C VAL A 28 10.49 2.82 9.51
N GLY A 29 9.81 1.85 10.13
CA GLY A 29 10.27 1.26 11.39
C GLY A 29 11.63 0.57 11.23
N PRO A 30 12.52 0.62 12.23
CA PRO A 30 13.86 0.04 12.10
C PRO A 30 13.90 -1.49 11.99
N GLU A 31 12.87 -2.19 12.48
CA GLU A 31 12.73 -3.64 12.27
C GLU A 31 12.47 -3.97 10.79
N HIS A 32 11.67 -3.15 10.10
CA HIS A 32 11.43 -3.30 8.67
C HIS A 32 12.70 -3.08 7.84
N ALA A 33 13.51 -2.07 8.21
CA ALA A 33 14.81 -1.84 7.59
C ALA A 33 15.73 -3.06 7.73
N TRP A 34 15.79 -3.66 8.93
CA TRP A 34 16.57 -4.87 9.16
C TRP A 34 16.04 -6.09 8.37
N LEU A 35 14.73 -6.29 8.31
CA LEU A 35 14.11 -7.38 7.53
C LEU A 35 14.36 -7.23 6.03
N LYS A 36 14.42 -6.00 5.51
CA LYS A 36 14.83 -5.70 4.14
C LYS A 36 16.28 -6.09 3.90
N ASP A 37 17.18 -5.60 4.77
CA ASP A 37 18.63 -5.75 4.57
C ASP A 37 19.12 -7.19 4.76
N SER A 38 18.41 -7.97 5.57
CA SER A 38 18.64 -9.42 5.70
C SER A 38 18.07 -10.24 4.52
N GLY A 39 17.33 -9.62 3.60
CA GLY A 39 16.64 -10.32 2.51
C GLY A 39 15.43 -11.15 2.95
N ARG A 40 14.97 -11.00 4.20
CA ARG A 40 13.85 -11.78 4.75
C ARG A 40 12.49 -11.31 4.24
N VAL A 41 12.37 -10.02 3.94
CA VAL A 41 11.15 -9.37 3.45
C VAL A 41 11.48 -8.51 2.23
N GLU A 42 10.67 -8.66 1.19
CA GLU A 42 10.68 -7.75 0.03
C GLU A 42 9.72 -6.60 0.25
N TYR A 43 10.18 -5.38 0.00
CA TYR A 43 9.36 -4.17 0.03
C TYR A 43 9.10 -3.72 -1.40
N THR A 44 7.86 -3.30 -1.66
CA THR A 44 7.40 -2.84 -2.96
C THR A 44 6.45 -1.67 -2.76
N SER A 45 6.12 -0.98 -3.85
CA SER A 45 5.18 0.14 -3.85
C SER A 45 3.95 -0.17 -4.71
N ALA A 46 2.86 0.53 -4.42
CA ALA A 46 1.73 0.71 -5.33
C ALA A 46 1.49 2.20 -5.50
N THR A 47 1.06 2.61 -6.69
CA THR A 47 0.65 3.98 -6.98
C THR A 47 -0.78 4.25 -6.48
N ASP A 48 -1.12 5.53 -6.28
CA ASP A 48 -2.48 5.94 -5.89
C ASP A 48 -3.56 5.35 -6.81
N ARG A 49 -3.29 5.32 -8.12
CA ARG A 49 -4.21 4.75 -9.13
C ARG A 49 -4.43 3.25 -8.91
N GLU A 50 -3.36 2.50 -8.65
CA GLU A 50 -3.45 1.05 -8.42
C GLU A 50 -4.20 0.75 -7.12
N ALA A 51 -3.96 1.54 -6.06
CA ALA A 51 -4.68 1.43 -4.81
C ALA A 51 -6.19 1.72 -4.99
N LEU A 52 -6.55 2.78 -5.72
CA LEU A 52 -7.95 3.12 -6.02
C LEU A 52 -8.63 2.02 -6.85
N GLU A 53 -7.95 1.46 -7.84
CA GLU A 53 -8.49 0.34 -8.63
C GLU A 53 -8.73 -0.89 -7.75
N ALA A 54 -7.79 -1.23 -6.88
CA ALA A 54 -7.92 -2.34 -5.93
C ALA A 54 -9.06 -2.12 -4.93
N PHE A 55 -9.20 -0.90 -4.40
CA PHE A 55 -10.34 -0.50 -3.56
C PHE A 55 -11.67 -0.80 -4.27
N HIS A 56 -11.83 -0.30 -5.49
CA HIS A 56 -13.08 -0.47 -6.24
C HIS A 56 -13.34 -1.93 -6.60
N ARG A 57 -12.28 -2.69 -6.91
CA ARG A 57 -12.40 -4.12 -7.21
C ARG A 57 -12.93 -4.88 -6.00
N LEU A 58 -12.33 -4.71 -4.82
CA LEU A 58 -12.78 -5.41 -3.61
C LEU A 58 -14.22 -5.04 -3.25
N ALA A 59 -14.56 -3.75 -3.34
CA ALA A 59 -15.91 -3.25 -3.10
C ALA A 59 -16.94 -3.88 -4.03
N ARG A 60 -16.61 -4.03 -5.33
CA ARG A 60 -17.53 -4.55 -6.33
C ARG A 60 -17.65 -6.07 -6.33
N THR A 61 -16.58 -6.80 -6.05
CA THR A 61 -16.59 -8.27 -6.11
C THR A 61 -16.96 -8.92 -4.79
N GLU A 62 -16.49 -8.36 -3.67
CA GLU A 62 -16.67 -8.94 -2.33
C GLU A 62 -17.61 -8.14 -1.42
N GLY A 63 -18.02 -6.93 -1.83
CA GLY A 63 -18.85 -6.06 -0.99
C GLY A 63 -18.12 -5.50 0.23
N ILE A 64 -16.79 -5.53 0.23
CA ILE A 64 -15.94 -5.03 1.32
C ILE A 64 -15.35 -3.69 0.90
N LEU A 65 -15.49 -2.67 1.76
CA LEU A 65 -14.87 -1.36 1.58
C LEU A 65 -13.55 -1.31 2.36
N PRO A 66 -12.39 -1.53 1.71
CA PRO A 66 -11.10 -1.46 2.39
C PRO A 66 -10.68 -0.01 2.63
N ALA A 67 -9.87 0.25 3.65
CA ALA A 67 -9.18 1.54 3.72
C ALA A 67 -8.18 1.71 2.55
N LEU A 68 -7.78 2.93 2.22
CA LEU A 68 -6.81 3.15 1.14
C LEU A 68 -5.43 2.56 1.49
N GLU A 69 -5.07 2.48 2.77
CA GLU A 69 -3.83 1.85 3.24
C GLU A 69 -3.73 0.36 2.79
N PRO A 70 -4.65 -0.55 3.17
CA PRO A 70 -4.62 -1.95 2.71
C PRO A 70 -4.97 -2.12 1.23
N SER A 71 -5.59 -1.12 0.59
CA SER A 71 -5.81 -1.15 -0.87
C SER A 71 -4.49 -1.17 -1.64
N HIS A 72 -3.43 -0.52 -1.12
CA HIS A 72 -2.08 -0.62 -1.70
C HIS A 72 -1.54 -2.05 -1.66
N ALA A 73 -1.72 -2.75 -0.52
CA ALA A 73 -1.30 -4.13 -0.38
C ALA A 73 -2.10 -5.06 -1.31
N LEU A 74 -3.41 -4.81 -1.44
CA LEU A 74 -4.27 -5.58 -2.33
C LEU A 74 -3.89 -5.41 -3.80
N ALA A 75 -3.57 -4.18 -4.23
CA ALA A 75 -3.14 -3.91 -5.60
C ALA A 75 -1.92 -4.76 -6.00
N VAL A 76 -0.90 -4.77 -5.15
CA VAL A 76 0.30 -5.58 -5.33
C VAL A 76 -0.03 -7.07 -5.28
N ALA A 77 -0.84 -7.50 -4.32
CA ALA A 77 -1.19 -8.92 -4.16
C ALA A 77 -1.92 -9.46 -5.40
N LEU A 78 -2.84 -8.69 -5.97
CA LEU A 78 -3.56 -9.06 -7.19
C LEU A 78 -2.62 -9.19 -8.39
N GLN A 79 -1.64 -8.28 -8.53
CA GLN A 79 -0.63 -8.36 -9.59
C GLN A 79 0.29 -9.58 -9.38
N ARG A 80 0.84 -9.75 -8.17
CA ARG A 80 1.73 -10.88 -7.83
C ARG A 80 1.03 -12.23 -7.97
N ALA A 81 -0.25 -12.33 -7.63
CA ALA A 81 -1.01 -13.57 -7.79
C ALA A 81 -1.07 -14.06 -9.24
N THR A 82 -0.98 -13.17 -10.24
CA THR A 82 -0.97 -13.56 -11.66
C THR A 82 0.31 -14.31 -12.07
N THR A 83 1.39 -14.14 -11.30
CA THR A 83 2.69 -14.76 -11.57
C THR A 83 2.94 -16.01 -10.74
N LEU A 84 2.05 -16.32 -9.78
CA LEU A 84 2.21 -17.47 -8.88
C LEU A 84 1.56 -18.73 -9.46
N PRO A 85 2.06 -19.93 -9.10
CA PRO A 85 1.37 -21.18 -9.33
C PRO A 85 -0.05 -21.18 -8.74
N ARG A 86 -0.97 -21.91 -9.36
CA ARG A 86 -2.40 -21.91 -8.97
C ARG A 86 -2.68 -22.50 -7.59
N ASP A 87 -1.78 -23.33 -7.09
CA ASP A 87 -1.83 -23.96 -5.77
C ASP A 87 -1.23 -23.09 -4.66
N GLN A 88 -0.69 -21.92 -5.00
CA GLN A 88 -0.12 -21.02 -4.01
C GLN A 88 -1.21 -20.20 -3.31
N HIS A 89 -1.10 -20.11 -1.97
CA HIS A 89 -1.97 -19.27 -1.16
C HIS A 89 -1.31 -17.93 -0.85
N VAL A 90 -2.09 -16.85 -0.94
CA VAL A 90 -1.68 -15.48 -0.60
C VAL A 90 -2.60 -14.97 0.49
N VAL A 91 -2.01 -14.44 1.57
CA VAL A 91 -2.75 -13.79 2.67
C VAL A 91 -2.45 -12.30 2.61
N VAL A 92 -3.50 -11.48 2.64
CA VAL A 92 -3.40 -10.02 2.65
C VAL A 92 -4.00 -9.49 3.94
N THR A 93 -3.25 -8.62 4.64
CA THR A 93 -3.75 -7.94 5.83
C THR A 93 -4.63 -6.75 5.42
N LEU A 94 -5.95 -6.87 5.63
CA LEU A 94 -6.88 -5.74 5.52
C LEU A 94 -6.86 -4.94 6.83
N SER A 95 -5.87 -4.07 6.97
CA SER A 95 -5.57 -3.34 8.22
C SER A 95 -6.65 -2.36 8.68
N GLY A 96 -7.61 -2.00 7.82
CA GLY A 96 -8.67 -1.06 8.16
C GLY A 96 -9.81 -1.06 7.15
N ARG A 97 -10.93 -0.44 7.55
CA ARG A 97 -12.13 -0.24 6.73
C ARG A 97 -12.16 1.16 6.10
N GLY A 98 -12.77 1.26 4.93
CA GLY A 98 -12.70 2.44 4.06
C GLY A 98 -13.71 3.55 4.31
N ASP A 99 -14.50 3.50 5.40
CA ASP A 99 -15.51 4.53 5.68
C ASP A 99 -14.92 5.95 5.71
N LYS A 100 -13.70 6.09 6.25
CA LYS A 100 -12.98 7.36 6.35
C LYS A 100 -12.51 7.90 4.99
N ASP A 101 -12.36 7.02 4.00
CA ASP A 101 -11.69 7.30 2.73
C ASP A 101 -12.69 7.61 1.60
N LEU A 102 -14.00 7.47 1.85
CA LEU A 102 -15.03 7.61 0.81
C LEU A 102 -15.01 8.98 0.10
N ALA A 103 -14.78 10.07 0.84
CA ALA A 103 -14.71 11.40 0.25
C ALA A 103 -13.50 11.55 -0.69
N GLU A 104 -12.36 10.93 -0.33
CA GLU A 104 -11.18 10.95 -1.20
C GLU A 104 -11.41 10.08 -2.43
N VAL A 105 -11.96 8.87 -2.27
CA VAL A 105 -12.31 7.99 -3.40
C VAL A 105 -13.29 8.68 -4.36
N GLU A 106 -14.33 9.35 -3.84
CA GLU A 106 -15.31 10.08 -4.66
C GLU A 106 -14.65 11.19 -5.49
N ARG A 107 -13.67 11.89 -4.92
CA ARG A 107 -12.91 12.95 -5.61
C ARG A 107 -12.14 12.43 -6.83
N PHE A 108 -11.58 11.22 -6.76
CA PHE A 108 -10.87 10.60 -7.88
C PHE A 108 -11.81 9.93 -8.90
N GLY A 109 -13.06 9.66 -8.49
CA GLY A 109 -14.08 9.04 -9.33
C GLY A 109 -13.81 7.56 -9.62
N PRO A 110 -14.77 6.86 -10.25
CA PRO A 110 -14.59 5.45 -10.59
C PRO A 110 -13.48 5.25 -11.63
N PRO A 111 -12.80 4.09 -11.63
CA PRO A 111 -11.81 3.75 -12.65
C PRO A 111 -12.46 3.79 -14.04
N ARG A 112 -11.74 4.37 -15.01
CA ARG A 112 -12.16 4.48 -16.42
C ARG A 112 -12.02 3.15 -17.15
#